data_AF-A0A4V1UFV1-F1
#
_entry.id   AF-A0A4V1UFV1-F1
#
_cell.length_a   1.000
_cell.length_b   1.000
_cell.length_c   1.000
_cell.angle_alpha   90.00
_cell.angle_beta   90.00
_cell.angle_gamma   90.00
#
_symmetry.space_group_name_H-M   'P 1'
#
loop_
_entity.id
_entity.type
_entity.pdbx_description
1 polymer ?
#
loop_
_entity_poly.entity_id
_entity_poly.type
_entity_poly.pdbx_seq_one_letter_code
_entity_poly.pdbx_strand_id
1 'polypeptide(L)' 'MIPWLSILTFGPLLGAILLALLPEGKPKAARGIAFGVSTLVLLGALGMLIQFKPGTFHYQFTQFAPWVGSLG' A
#
# COMPACT_ATOMS: atom_id res chain seq x y z
N MET A 1 9.81 -11.83 5.77
CA MET A 1 9.84 -11.03 4.51
C MET A 1 8.82 -9.92 4.64
N ILE A 2 9.18 -8.68 4.30
CA ILE A 2 8.24 -7.54 4.37
C ILE A 2 7.18 -7.73 3.27
N PRO A 3 5.87 -7.67 3.58
CA PRO A 3 4.80 -7.89 2.62
C PRO A 3 4.55 -6.65 1.74
N TRP A 4 5.52 -6.31 0.89
CA TRP A 4 5.52 -5.07 0.09
C TRP A 4 4.23 -4.88 -0.73
N LEU A 5 3.74 -5.91 -1.42
CA LEU A 5 2.53 -5.75 -2.25
C LEU A 5 1.31 -5.44 -1.38
N SER A 6 1.10 -6.15 -0.27
CA SER A 6 -0.05 -5.93 0.61
C SER A 6 -0.02 -4.52 1.20
N ILE A 7 1.15 -4.07 1.67
CA ILE A 7 1.31 -2.72 2.22
C ILE A 7 1.00 -1.66 1.15
N LEU A 8 1.53 -1.81 -0.06
CA LEU A 8 1.35 -0.81 -1.12
C LEU A 8 -0.04 -0.85 -1.76
N THR A 9 -0.63 -2.04 -1.88
CA THR A 9 -1.99 -2.22 -2.41
C THR A 9 -3.06 -1.73 -1.43
N PHE A 10 -2.92 -2.03 -0.13
CA PHE A 10 -3.93 -1.67 0.88
C PHE A 10 -3.62 -0.39 1.66
N GLY A 11 -2.42 0.18 1.52
CA GLY A 11 -2.05 1.47 2.13
C GLY A 11 -3.02 2.62 1.76
N PRO A 12 -3.38 2.81 0.49
CA PRO A 12 -4.38 3.79 0.10
C PRO A 12 -5.76 3.54 0.71
N LEU A 13 -6.16 2.26 0.84
CA LEU A 13 -7.42 1.88 1.49
C LEU A 13 -7.43 2.28 2.98
N LEU A 14 -6.31 2.10 3.68
CA LEU A 14 -6.18 2.60 5.05
C LEU A 14 -6.38 4.11 5.12
N GLY A 15 -5.81 4.87 4.18
CA GLY A 15 -6.05 6.32 4.06
C GLY A 15 -7.52 6.66 3.83
N ALA A 16 -8.19 5.91 2.97
CA ALA A 16 -9.62 6.09 2.72
C ALA A 16 -10.46 5.82 3.98
N ILE A 17 -10.13 4.79 4.76
CA ILE A 17 -10.79 4.50 6.04
C ILE A 17 -10.57 5.65 7.03
N LEU A 18 -9.34 6.17 7.16
CA LEU A 18 -9.05 7.31 8.03
C LEU A 18 -9.83 8.56 7.62
N LEU A 19 -9.98 8.82 6.32
CA LEU A 19 -10.80 9.92 5.82
C LEU A 19 -12.29 9.69 6.06
N ALA A 20 -12.79 8.47 5.90
CA ALA A 20 -14.19 8.12 6.15
C ALA A 20 -14.60 8.30 7.61
N LEU A 21 -13.66 8.08 8.54
CA LEU A 21 -13.86 8.31 9.97
C LEU A 21 -13.68 9.78 10.39
N LEU A 22 -13.22 10.65 9.49
CA LEU A 22 -12.99 12.07 9.81
C LEU A 22 -14.33 12.82 9.82
N PRO A 23 -14.67 13.55 10.91
CA PRO A 23 -15.87 14.36 10.95
C PRO A 23 -15.88 15.47 9.88
N GLU A 24 -17.09 15.84 9.45
CA GLU A 24 -17.29 16.94 8.52
C GLU A 24 -16.71 18.27 9.02
N GLY A 25 -16.44 19.19 8.10
CA GLY A 25 -15.91 20.52 8.43
C GLY A 25 -14.41 20.57 8.75
N LYS A 26 -13.65 19.49 8.50
CA LYS A 26 -12.19 19.42 8.75
C LYS A 26 -11.33 19.30 7.47
N PRO A 27 -11.46 20.21 6.48
CA PRO A 27 -10.76 20.09 5.19
C PRO A 27 -9.23 20.11 5.30
N LYS A 28 -8.67 20.84 6.27
CA LYS A 28 -7.22 20.85 6.52
C LYS A 28 -6.71 19.48 7.01
N ALA A 29 -7.42 18.85 7.95
CA ALA A 29 -7.08 17.53 8.46
C ALA A 29 -7.21 16.46 7.36
N ALA A 30 -8.28 16.52 6.56
CA ALA A 30 -8.48 15.62 5.42
C ALA A 30 -7.29 15.67 4.43
N ARG A 31 -6.85 16.88 4.05
CA ARG A 31 -5.68 17.06 3.18
C ARG A 31 -4.40 16.53 3.82
N GLY A 32 -4.19 16.80 5.11
CA GLY A 32 -3.03 16.29 5.86
C GLY A 32 -2.98 14.77 5.89
N ILE A 33 -4.11 14.11 6.16
CA ILE A 33 -4.23 12.64 6.15
C ILE A 33 -3.94 12.09 4.76
N ALA A 34 -4.61 12.63 3.73
CA ALA A 34 -4.43 12.17 2.35
C ALA A 34 -2.97 12.31 1.89
N PHE A 35 -2.35 13.46 2.15
CA PHE A 35 -0.96 13.72 1.80
C PHE A 35 0.00 12.81 2.58
N GLY A 36 -0.19 12.68 3.90
CA GLY A 36 0.65 11.84 4.75
C GLY A 36 0.60 10.37 4.33
N VAL A 37 -0.60 9.81 4.15
CA VAL A 37 -0.75 8.41 3.71
C VAL A 37 -0.16 8.20 2.32
N SER A 38 -0.42 9.10 1.37
CA SER A 38 0.15 9.00 0.02
C SER A 38 1.69 9.05 0.04
N THR A 39 2.25 9.90 0.90
CA THR A 39 3.72 10.00 1.08
C THR A 39 4.28 8.72 1.67
N LEU A 40 3.63 8.13 2.68
CA LEU A 40 4.06 6.85 3.26
C LEU A 40 4.02 5.71 2.23
N VAL A 41 2.96 5.64 1.43
CA VAL A 41 2.84 4.65 0.34
C VAL A 41 3.94 4.87 -0.70
N LEU A 42 4.22 6.12 -1.09
CA LEU A 42 5.31 6.46 -2.01
C LEU A 42 6.67 6.04 -1.47
N LEU A 43 6.97 6.34 -0.20
CA LEU A 43 8.22 5.92 0.43
C LEU A 43 8.36 4.40 0.47
N GLY A 44 7.26 3.68 0.73
CA GLY A 44 7.23 2.22 0.63
C GLY A 44 7.52 1.73 -0.79
N ALA A 45 6.94 2.36 -1.80
CA ALA A 45 7.18 2.01 -3.20
C ALA A 45 8.64 2.26 -3.62
N LEU A 46 9.25 3.35 -3.14
CA LEU A 46 10.68 3.61 -3.33
C LEU A 46 11.55 2.56 -2.62
N GLY A 47 11.17 2.15 -1.40
CA GLY A 47 11.84 1.06 -0.69
C GLY A 47 11.79 -0.26 -1.45
N MET A 48 10.64 -0.60 -2.04
CA MET A 48 10.48 -1.75 -2.93
C MET A 48 11.34 -1.61 -4.19
N LEU A 49 11.38 -0.42 -4.80
CA LEU A 49 12.17 -0.14 -6.01
C LEU A 49 13.67 -0.33 -5.77
N ILE A 50 14.20 0.14 -4.63
CA ILE A 50 15.63 -0.02 -4.29
C ILE A 50 16.02 -1.51 -4.17
N GLN A 51 15.09 -2.37 -3.76
CA GLN A 51 15.32 -3.81 -3.63
C GLN A 51 15.15 -4.57 -4.95
N PHE A 52 14.60 -3.94 -5.99
CA PHE A 52 14.36 -4.58 -7.28
C PHE A 52 15.69 -4.89 -7.98
N LYS A 53 15.84 -6.12 -8.46
CA LYS A 53 17.02 -6.63 -9.17
C LYS A 53 16.75 -6.66 -10.68
N PRO A 54 17.31 -5.73 -11.47
CA PRO A 54 17.14 -5.75 -12.92
C PRO A 54 17.78 -7.00 -13.56
N GLY A 55 17.36 -7.34 -14.78
CA GLY A 55 17.95 -8.45 -15.54
C GLY A 55 17.40 -9.85 -15.21
N THR A 56 16.27 -9.93 -14.51
CA THR A 56 15.57 -11.20 -14.24
C THR A 56 14.21 -11.21 -14.94
N PHE A 57 13.73 -12.39 -15.36
CA PHE A 57 12.46 -12.53 -16.10
C PHE A 57 11.24 -12.83 -15.21
N HIS A 58 11.47 -13.31 -13.98
CA HIS A 58 10.42 -13.65 -13.03
C HIS A 58 9.91 -12.44 -12.23
N TYR A 59 8.69 -12.54 -11.70
CA TYR A 59 8.19 -11.60 -10.69
C TYR A 59 9.00 -11.70 -9.40
N GLN A 60 9.47 -10.57 -8.89
CA GLN A 60 10.38 -10.52 -7.73
C GLN A 60 9.66 -10.30 -6.40
N PHE A 61 8.47 -9.70 -6.47
CA PHE A 61 7.59 -9.51 -5.31
C PHE A 61 6.30 -10.23 -5.64
N THR A 62 6.04 -11.31 -4.92
CA THR A 62 4.83 -12.10 -5.07
C THR A 62 4.23 -12.34 -3.70
N GLN A 63 2.90 -12.33 -3.64
CA GLN A 63 2.15 -12.70 -2.47
C GLN A 63 0.94 -13.48 -2.94
N PHE A 64 0.71 -14.61 -2.31
CA PHE A 64 -0.39 -15.49 -2.64
C PHE A 64 -1.30 -15.61 -1.42
N ALA A 65 -2.58 -15.33 -1.64
CA ALA A 65 -3.63 -15.58 -0.68
C ALA A 65 -4.66 -16.46 -1.39
N PRO A 66 -4.79 -17.76 -1.03
CA PRO A 66 -5.74 -18.63 -1.68
C PRO A 66 -7.15 -18.10 -1.41
N TRP A 67 -7.87 -17.80 -2.48
CA TRP A 67 -9.25 -17.33 -2.36
C TRP A 67 -10.19 -18.47 -1.94
N VAL A 68 -9.92 -19.68 -2.42
CA VAL A 68 -10.57 -20.93 -2.02
C VAL A 68 -9.48 -21.95 -1.69
N GLY A 69 -9.38 -22.40 -0.44
CA GLY A 69 -8.27 -23.23 0.02
C GLY A 69 -8.14 -24.59 -0.67
N SER A 70 -9.23 -25.10 -1.26
CA SER A 70 -9.22 -26.35 -2.03
C SER A 70 -8.77 -26.20 -3.49
N LEU A 71 -8.62 -24.97 -3.98
CA LEU A 71 -8.22 -24.66 -5.36
C LEU A 71 -6.81 -24.05 -5.42
N GLY A 72 -5.98 -24.33 -4.41
CA GLY A 72 -4.61 -23.84 -4.28
C GLY A 72 -3.67 -24.43 -5.33
#